data_AF-A0A2E0BRZ8-F1
#
_entry.id   AF-A0A2E0BRZ8-F1
#
_cell.length_a   1.000
_cell.length_b   1.000
_cell.length_c   1.000
_cell.angle_alpha   90.00
_cell.angle_beta   90.00
_cell.angle_gamma   90.00
#
_symmetry.space_group_name_H-M   'P 1'
#
loop_
_entity.id
_entity.type
_entity.pdbx_description
1 polymer ?
#
loop_
_entity_poly.entity_id
_entity_poly.type
_entity_poly.pdbx_seq_one_letter_code
_entity_poly.pdbx_strand_id
1 'polypeptide(L)'
;MKLVNFSASIDKGSNKLLCQSDKNFLTINESFSVRIEDEYYSIREIKKEEIWFNFSQITQDDKKYIVITDLDKAQFFSRDFVEMYIKEYAIEKHAMIADGGSGYEEGQVIVHEEYGGKCNVNIRKVEDGKVTSVSLDNVENFFVSGHREISPEGAGGKDLKIVVEFTDTKKIKVIEKNVRSSAFAKGANYISFEYPIPEFIPEGQIKIYRSTITLDKENLKDFDGQIICIAQKIDQTPKMKIPIVERGTINAFKMYNEGAMIIEDKFMELEKRIIELESKL
;
A
#
# COMPACT_ATOMS: atom_id res chain seq x y z
N MET A 1 20.13 22.02 -1.41
CA MET A 1 19.75 21.09 -0.32
C MET A 1 18.40 20.46 -0.62
N LYS A 2 18.29 19.12 -0.69
CA LYS A 2 17.01 18.45 -0.97
C LYS A 2 16.29 18.18 0.34
N LEU A 3 15.25 18.96 0.62
CA LEU A 3 14.33 18.71 1.72
C LEU A 3 13.36 17.60 1.30
N VAL A 4 13.01 16.72 2.23
CA VAL A 4 12.01 15.67 2.03
C VAL A 4 10.88 15.91 3.03
N ASN A 5 9.71 16.31 2.53
CA ASN A 5 8.50 16.45 3.35
C ASN A 5 7.75 15.12 3.35
N PHE A 6 7.28 14.69 4.53
CA PHE A 6 6.49 13.46 4.66
C PHE A 6 5.55 13.57 5.85
N SER A 7 4.48 12.77 5.85
CA SER A 7 3.60 12.62 7.01
C SER A 7 3.99 11.36 7.78
N ALA A 8 3.82 11.37 9.09
CA ALA A 8 3.99 10.18 9.93
C ALA A 8 2.99 10.17 11.07
N SER A 9 2.67 8.99 11.59
CA SER A 9 1.95 8.81 12.85
C SER A 9 2.96 8.60 13.97
N ILE A 10 2.69 9.19 15.13
CA ILE A 10 3.46 8.96 16.36
C ILE A 10 2.50 8.73 17.53
N ASP A 11 2.84 7.75 18.37
CA ASP A 11 2.14 7.49 19.62
C ASP A 11 2.71 8.40 20.71
N LYS A 12 1.88 8.88 21.64
CA LYS A 12 2.30 9.75 22.74
C LYS A 12 3.48 9.18 23.53
N GLY A 13 4.56 9.97 23.63
CA GLY A 13 5.78 9.60 24.36
C GLY A 13 6.69 8.60 23.62
N SER A 14 6.36 8.23 22.38
CA SER A 14 7.20 7.37 21.56
C SER A 14 8.36 8.15 20.93
N ASN A 15 9.43 7.44 20.56
CA ASN A 15 10.48 7.96 19.68
C ASN A 15 10.37 7.38 18.27
N LYS A 16 9.28 6.69 17.93
CA LYS A 16 9.09 6.03 16.63
C LYS A 16 8.05 6.75 15.79
N LEU A 17 8.45 7.12 14.58
CA LEU A 17 7.58 7.68 13.55
C LEU A 17 7.19 6.56 12.58
N LEU A 18 5.90 6.26 12.50
CA LEU A 18 5.35 5.38 11.48
C LEU A 18 4.99 6.23 10.25
N CYS A 19 5.89 6.27 9.27
CA CYS A 19 5.76 7.17 8.12
C CYS A 19 4.66 6.72 7.17
N GLN A 20 3.94 7.65 6.56
CA GLN A 20 3.01 7.40 5.46
C GLN A 20 3.68 6.55 4.37
N SER A 21 2.94 5.58 3.82
CA SER A 21 3.39 4.66 2.79
C SER A 21 3.51 5.40 1.45
N ASP A 22 4.61 5.15 0.75
CA ASP A 22 4.90 5.64 -0.59
C ASP A 22 5.50 4.50 -1.44
N LYS A 23 5.34 4.55 -2.75
CA LYS A 23 5.68 3.49 -3.70
C LYS A 23 7.12 2.98 -3.59
N ASN A 24 8.06 3.84 -3.20
CA ASN A 24 9.50 3.52 -3.13
C ASN A 24 10.11 3.63 -1.73
N PHE A 25 9.30 3.53 -0.69
CA PHE A 25 9.68 3.90 0.69
C PHE A 25 10.15 5.36 0.81
N LEU A 26 10.34 5.80 2.05
CA LEU A 26 10.89 7.12 2.31
C LEU A 26 12.37 7.17 1.92
N THR A 27 12.75 8.12 1.04
CA THR A 27 14.13 8.28 0.57
C THR A 27 14.96 9.13 1.53
N ILE A 28 15.08 8.69 2.78
CA ILE A 28 15.94 9.27 3.81
C ILE A 28 16.81 8.16 4.45
N ASN A 29 17.85 8.55 5.18
CA ASN A 29 18.73 7.68 5.95
C ASN A 29 19.18 8.39 7.24
N GLU A 30 20.05 7.75 8.03
CA GLU A 30 20.54 8.24 9.32
C GLU A 30 21.37 9.54 9.22
N SER A 31 21.80 9.93 8.01
CA SER A 31 22.46 11.23 7.80
C SER A 31 21.49 12.41 7.73
N PHE A 32 20.19 12.17 7.86
CA PHE A 32 19.17 13.22 7.91
C PHE A 32 18.81 13.57 9.35
N SER A 33 18.45 14.83 9.57
CA SER A 33 17.65 15.26 10.71
C SER A 33 16.18 15.37 10.31
N VAL A 34 15.28 15.11 11.25
CA VAL A 34 13.84 15.32 11.07
C VAL A 34 13.43 16.51 11.91
N ARG A 35 12.76 17.47 11.28
CA ARG A 35 12.04 18.54 11.95
C ARG A 35 10.59 18.15 12.15
N ILE A 36 10.10 18.30 13.37
CA ILE A 36 8.69 18.17 13.75
C ILE A 36 8.33 19.44 14.50
N GLU A 37 7.38 20.19 13.95
CA GLU A 37 7.11 21.57 14.36
C GLU A 37 8.40 22.43 14.38
N ASP A 38 8.78 22.92 15.57
CA ASP A 38 9.97 23.73 15.80
C ASP A 38 11.15 22.95 16.39
N GLU A 39 10.97 21.64 16.64
CA GLU A 39 12.01 20.77 17.20
C GLU A 39 12.70 19.90 16.14
N TYR A 40 13.96 19.55 16.44
CA TYR A 40 14.82 18.75 15.57
C TYR A 40 15.32 17.50 16.27
N TYR A 41 15.32 16.42 15.51
CA TYR A 41 15.66 15.09 15.97
C TYR A 41 16.67 14.48 15.02
N SER A 42 17.68 13.83 15.58
CA SER A 42 18.60 13.02 14.78
C SER A 42 17.95 11.66 14.55
N ILE A 43 18.15 11.09 13.37
CA ILE A 43 17.65 9.76 13.06
C ILE A 43 18.65 8.73 13.60
N ARG A 44 18.17 7.86 14.50
CA ARG A 44 18.97 6.75 15.01
C ARG A 44 18.95 5.55 14.06
N GLU A 45 17.78 5.26 13.49
CA GLU A 45 17.55 4.09 12.65
C GLU A 45 16.35 4.33 11.74
N ILE A 46 16.42 3.82 10.50
CA ILE A 46 15.25 3.69 9.62
C ILE A 46 15.06 2.24 9.22
N LYS A 47 13.88 1.70 9.56
CA LYS A 47 13.45 0.38 9.13
C LYS A 47 12.47 0.51 7.97
N LYS A 48 12.69 -0.25 6.90
CA LYS A 48 11.82 -0.29 5.70
C LYS A 48 11.27 -1.69 5.54
N GLU A 49 9.95 -1.82 5.50
CA GLU A 49 9.29 -3.12 5.47
C GLU A 49 8.12 -3.13 4.48
N GLU A 50 8.07 -4.19 3.69
CA GLU A 50 6.86 -4.55 2.97
C GLU A 50 5.95 -5.31 3.93
N ILE A 51 4.75 -4.77 4.15
CA ILE A 51 3.76 -5.38 5.05
C ILE A 51 2.58 -5.84 4.23
N TRP A 52 2.18 -7.08 4.43
CA TRP A 52 1.09 -7.74 3.72
C TRP A 52 -0.09 -7.98 4.64
N PHE A 53 -1.28 -7.67 4.15
CA PHE A 53 -2.53 -7.87 4.85
C PHE A 53 -3.53 -8.56 3.94
N ASN A 54 -4.32 -9.47 4.50
CA ASN A 54 -5.53 -9.92 3.81
C ASN A 54 -6.62 -8.88 4.04
N PHE A 55 -7.44 -8.64 3.03
CA PHE A 55 -8.55 -7.71 3.13
C PHE A 55 -9.86 -8.35 2.67
N SER A 56 -10.96 -7.83 3.21
CA SER A 56 -12.32 -8.09 2.72
C SER A 56 -13.01 -6.77 2.40
N GLN A 57 -14.01 -6.80 1.54
CA GLN A 57 -14.86 -5.67 1.24
C GLN A 57 -16.17 -5.78 2.02
N ILE A 58 -16.58 -4.68 2.65
CA ILE A 58 -17.90 -4.57 3.28
C ILE A 58 -18.64 -3.35 2.75
N THR A 59 -19.97 -3.38 2.88
CA THR A 59 -20.83 -2.22 2.67
C THR A 59 -21.44 -1.82 4.01
N GLN A 60 -21.28 -0.56 4.39
CA GLN A 60 -21.86 0.04 5.59
C GLN A 60 -22.36 1.44 5.25
N ASP A 61 -23.61 1.77 5.59
CA ASP A 61 -24.25 3.07 5.31
C ASP A 61 -24.12 3.51 3.84
N ASP A 62 -24.41 2.59 2.91
CA ASP A 62 -24.26 2.75 1.45
C ASP A 62 -22.84 3.10 0.97
N LYS A 63 -21.85 2.97 1.84
CA LYS A 63 -20.43 3.17 1.54
C LYS A 63 -19.68 1.85 1.59
N LYS A 64 -18.74 1.70 0.66
CA LYS A 64 -17.87 0.53 0.58
C LYS A 64 -16.56 0.81 1.27
N TYR A 65 -16.15 -0.14 2.09
CA TYR A 65 -14.89 -0.10 2.82
C TYR A 65 -14.12 -1.37 2.54
N ILE A 66 -12.81 -1.22 2.42
CA ILE A 66 -11.91 -2.34 2.61
C ILE A 66 -11.60 -2.46 4.09
N VAL A 67 -11.70 -3.68 4.60
CA VAL A 67 -11.52 -4.01 6.01
C VAL A 67 -10.35 -4.95 6.16
N ILE A 68 -9.44 -4.57 7.05
CA ILE A 68 -8.32 -5.40 7.49
C ILE A 68 -8.50 -5.58 8.99
N THR A 69 -8.64 -6.84 9.43
CA THR A 69 -8.90 -7.23 10.82
C THR A 69 -7.64 -7.69 11.53
N ASP A 70 -7.77 -8.05 12.80
CA ASP A 70 -6.72 -8.67 13.61
C ASP A 70 -5.48 -7.78 13.76
N LEU A 71 -5.73 -6.48 13.89
CA LEU A 71 -4.71 -5.45 14.06
C LEU A 71 -4.69 -4.94 15.50
N ASP A 72 -3.50 -4.91 16.11
CA ASP A 72 -3.32 -4.33 17.46
C ASP A 72 -3.44 -2.80 17.46
N LYS A 73 -3.16 -2.16 16.32
CA LYS A 73 -3.21 -0.70 16.14
C LYS A 73 -3.45 -0.33 14.69
N ALA A 74 -3.76 0.94 14.47
CA ALA A 74 -3.94 1.49 13.13
C ALA A 74 -2.67 1.29 12.27
N GLN A 75 -2.83 0.64 11.11
CA GLN A 75 -1.77 0.39 10.14
C GLN A 75 -1.91 1.23 8.87
N PHE A 76 -3.03 1.93 8.69
CA PHE A 76 -3.36 2.66 7.47
C PHE A 76 -3.78 4.09 7.79
N PHE A 77 -3.28 5.01 6.98
CA PHE A 77 -3.42 6.45 7.12
C PHE A 77 -3.90 7.07 5.81
N SER A 78 -4.52 8.24 5.89
CA SER A 78 -4.85 9.04 4.71
C SER A 78 -3.62 9.24 3.82
N ARG A 79 -3.83 9.12 2.51
CA ARG A 79 -2.84 9.22 1.43
C ARG A 79 -1.78 8.12 1.41
N ASP A 80 -1.89 7.07 2.23
CA ASP A 80 -1.03 5.90 2.06
C ASP A 80 -1.19 5.32 0.65
N PHE A 81 -0.05 5.05 0.00
CA PHE A 81 0.00 4.25 -1.22
C PHE A 81 -0.10 2.76 -0.87
N VAL A 82 -0.95 2.03 -1.59
CA VAL A 82 -1.12 0.58 -1.42
C VAL A 82 -1.13 -0.13 -2.78
N GLU A 83 -0.63 -1.36 -2.79
CA GLU A 83 -0.78 -2.28 -3.93
C GLU A 83 -1.74 -3.40 -3.54
N MET A 84 -2.78 -3.58 -4.34
CA MET A 84 -3.81 -4.59 -4.13
C MET A 84 -3.58 -5.76 -5.07
N TYR A 85 -3.51 -6.95 -4.51
CA TYR A 85 -3.27 -8.22 -5.19
C TYR A 85 -4.57 -9.02 -5.17
N ILE A 86 -5.19 -9.15 -6.34
CA ILE A 86 -6.50 -9.80 -6.50
C ILE A 86 -6.33 -10.99 -7.42
N LYS A 87 -6.85 -12.14 -7.00
CA LYS A 87 -6.81 -13.36 -7.81
C LYS A 87 -7.73 -13.26 -9.01
N GLU A 88 -7.28 -13.83 -10.12
CA GLU A 88 -8.04 -13.90 -11.36
C GLU A 88 -8.43 -15.35 -11.68
N TYR A 89 -9.66 -15.52 -12.15
CA TYR A 89 -10.27 -16.80 -12.47
C TYR A 89 -10.64 -16.87 -13.95
N ALA A 90 -10.47 -18.04 -14.56
CA ALA A 90 -10.91 -18.29 -15.92
C ALA A 90 -12.25 -19.03 -15.86
N ILE A 91 -13.12 -18.73 -16.82
CA ILE A 91 -14.35 -19.48 -17.00
C ILE A 91 -14.04 -20.82 -17.66
N GLU A 92 -14.62 -21.90 -17.15
CA GLU A 92 -14.52 -23.21 -17.80
C GLU A 92 -15.26 -23.20 -19.14
N LYS A 93 -14.77 -24.02 -20.08
CA LYS A 93 -15.32 -24.09 -21.44
C LYS A 93 -16.74 -24.65 -21.48
N HIS A 94 -17.10 -25.46 -20.49
CA HIS A 94 -18.39 -26.12 -20.41
C HIS A 94 -19.25 -25.45 -19.36
N ALA A 95 -20.55 -25.32 -19.66
CA ALA A 95 -21.53 -24.79 -18.74
C ALA A 95 -22.75 -25.71 -18.72
N MET A 96 -23.43 -25.74 -17.58
CA MET A 96 -24.71 -26.40 -17.44
C MET A 96 -25.82 -25.41 -17.80
N ILE A 97 -26.78 -25.84 -18.63
CA ILE A 97 -27.96 -25.03 -18.93
C ILE A 97 -28.95 -25.16 -17.77
N ALA A 98 -29.27 -24.06 -17.10
CA ALA A 98 -30.31 -23.99 -16.09
C ALA A 98 -31.68 -23.66 -16.72
N ASP A 99 -31.70 -22.73 -17.68
CA ASP A 99 -32.84 -22.45 -18.56
C ASP A 99 -32.31 -22.20 -19.98
N GLY A 100 -32.88 -22.90 -20.96
CA GLY A 100 -32.46 -22.79 -22.37
C GLY A 100 -32.92 -21.50 -23.05
N GLY A 101 -33.76 -20.69 -22.39
CA GLY A 101 -34.29 -19.46 -22.94
C GLY A 101 -35.08 -19.68 -24.24
N SER A 102 -35.22 -18.63 -25.05
CA SER A 102 -35.85 -18.72 -26.38
C SER A 102 -35.30 -17.67 -27.34
N GLY A 103 -35.47 -17.91 -28.65
CA GLY A 103 -35.11 -16.95 -29.70
C GLY A 103 -33.63 -16.95 -30.10
N TYR A 104 -32.85 -17.90 -29.58
CA TYR A 104 -31.46 -18.11 -29.98
C TYR A 104 -31.36 -19.06 -31.19
N GLU A 105 -30.31 -18.88 -31.99
CA GLU A 105 -29.98 -19.73 -33.14
C GLU A 105 -28.62 -20.40 -32.95
N GLU A 106 -28.46 -21.60 -33.51
CA GLU A 106 -27.19 -22.30 -33.48
C GLU A 106 -26.08 -21.49 -34.18
N GLY A 107 -24.89 -21.45 -33.58
CA GLY A 107 -23.75 -20.70 -34.10
C GLY A 107 -23.72 -19.23 -33.67
N GLN A 108 -24.75 -18.73 -32.99
CA GLN A 108 -24.71 -17.39 -32.40
C GLN A 108 -23.65 -17.28 -31.30
N VAL A 109 -23.05 -16.09 -31.20
CA VAL A 109 -22.08 -15.75 -30.17
C VAL A 109 -22.60 -14.56 -29.39
N ILE A 110 -22.73 -14.73 -28.08
CA ILE A 110 -23.17 -13.69 -27.15
C ILE A 110 -21.94 -13.27 -26.34
N VAL A 111 -21.68 -11.97 -26.26
CA VAL A 111 -20.65 -11.45 -25.37
C VAL A 111 -21.28 -11.22 -24.01
N HIS A 112 -20.73 -11.84 -22.98
CA HIS A 112 -21.15 -11.63 -21.59
C HIS A 112 -20.03 -10.98 -20.79
N GLU A 113 -20.36 -9.88 -20.13
CA GLU A 113 -19.45 -9.07 -19.31
C GLU A 113 -20.05 -8.90 -17.92
N GLU A 114 -19.48 -9.59 -16.94
CA GLU A 114 -19.88 -9.52 -15.54
C GLU A 114 -18.66 -9.83 -14.66
N TYR A 115 -18.72 -9.45 -13.38
CA TYR A 115 -17.66 -9.73 -12.40
C TYR A 115 -16.26 -9.27 -12.81
N GLY A 116 -16.19 -8.23 -13.64
CA GLY A 116 -14.96 -7.63 -14.15
C GLY A 116 -14.23 -8.45 -15.21
N GLY A 117 -14.83 -9.53 -15.71
CA GLY A 117 -14.30 -10.36 -16.79
C GLY A 117 -15.23 -10.41 -18.00
N LYS A 118 -14.81 -11.14 -19.03
CA LYS A 118 -15.50 -11.22 -20.31
C LYS A 118 -15.40 -12.62 -20.91
N CYS A 119 -16.51 -13.14 -21.39
CA CYS A 119 -16.53 -14.39 -22.14
C CYS A 119 -17.44 -14.32 -23.36
N ASN A 120 -17.16 -15.20 -24.32
CA ASN A 120 -18.05 -15.47 -25.43
C ASN A 120 -18.86 -16.72 -25.11
N VAL A 121 -20.17 -16.60 -25.14
CA VAL A 121 -21.12 -17.71 -25.03
C VAL A 121 -21.51 -18.13 -26.44
N ASN A 122 -20.98 -19.26 -26.89
CA ASN A 122 -21.27 -19.80 -28.22
C ASN A 122 -22.44 -20.78 -28.11
N ILE A 123 -23.56 -20.48 -28.78
CA ILE A 123 -24.71 -21.36 -28.85
C ILE A 123 -24.37 -22.54 -29.76
N ARG A 124 -24.29 -23.75 -29.20
CA ARG A 124 -23.89 -24.96 -29.94
C ARG A 124 -25.06 -25.75 -30.45
N LYS A 125 -26.15 -25.80 -29.69
CA LYS A 125 -27.33 -26.60 -30.03
C LYS A 125 -28.62 -25.96 -29.53
N VAL A 126 -29.64 -25.94 -30.38
CA VAL A 126 -31.00 -25.47 -30.06
C VAL A 126 -32.00 -26.56 -30.43
N GLU A 127 -32.80 -27.02 -29.48
CA GLU A 127 -33.85 -28.04 -29.66
C GLU A 127 -35.17 -27.50 -29.14
N ASP A 128 -36.25 -27.70 -29.90
CA ASP A 128 -37.60 -27.19 -29.57
C ASP A 128 -37.62 -25.68 -29.24
N GLY A 129 -36.74 -24.91 -29.91
CA GLY A 129 -36.60 -23.47 -29.73
C GLY A 129 -35.85 -23.05 -28.46
N LYS A 130 -35.23 -23.98 -27.73
CA LYS A 130 -34.44 -23.74 -26.51
C LYS A 130 -32.99 -24.17 -26.67
N VAL A 131 -32.07 -23.43 -26.08
CA VAL A 131 -30.65 -23.80 -26.05
C VAL A 131 -30.46 -25.03 -25.17
N THR A 132 -29.83 -26.07 -25.71
CA THR A 132 -29.49 -27.29 -24.95
C THR A 132 -28.00 -27.47 -24.74
N SER A 133 -27.16 -26.72 -25.47
CA SER A 133 -25.71 -26.74 -25.30
C SER A 133 -25.06 -25.41 -25.67
N VAL A 134 -24.08 -25.01 -24.86
CA VAL A 134 -23.20 -23.88 -25.12
C VAL A 134 -21.74 -24.27 -24.93
N SER A 135 -20.84 -23.51 -25.54
CA SER A 135 -19.42 -23.53 -25.16
C SER A 135 -18.95 -22.11 -24.85
N LEU A 136 -18.13 -21.99 -23.82
CA LEU A 136 -17.61 -20.72 -23.35
C LEU A 136 -16.17 -20.53 -23.80
N ASP A 137 -15.86 -19.35 -24.31
CA ASP A 137 -14.48 -18.94 -24.55
C ASP A 137 -14.13 -17.77 -23.63
N ASN A 138 -13.13 -17.97 -22.77
CA ASN A 138 -12.62 -16.96 -21.86
C ASN A 138 -11.89 -15.87 -22.67
N VAL A 139 -12.38 -14.64 -22.64
CA VAL A 139 -11.73 -13.48 -23.30
C VAL A 139 -10.90 -12.72 -22.29
N GLU A 140 -11.50 -12.37 -21.15
CA GLU A 140 -10.84 -11.72 -20.02
C GLU A 140 -11.18 -12.46 -18.73
N ASN A 141 -10.19 -12.57 -17.84
CA ASN A 141 -10.38 -13.25 -16.56
C ASN A 141 -11.34 -12.49 -15.64
N PHE A 142 -11.96 -13.24 -14.72
CA PHE A 142 -12.96 -12.79 -13.77
C PHE A 142 -12.36 -12.67 -12.36
N PHE A 143 -13.02 -11.92 -11.47
CA PHE A 143 -12.58 -11.76 -10.07
C PHE A 143 -13.43 -12.55 -9.06
N VAL A 144 -14.19 -13.53 -9.56
CA VAL A 144 -15.05 -14.40 -8.75
C VAL A 144 -14.70 -15.86 -8.97
N SER A 145 -14.92 -16.69 -7.96
CA SER A 145 -14.59 -18.12 -7.95
C SER A 145 -15.82 -19.01 -7.83
N GLY A 146 -15.64 -20.27 -8.21
CA GLY A 146 -16.63 -21.33 -8.01
C GLY A 146 -17.79 -21.26 -8.99
N HIS A 147 -18.93 -21.85 -8.59
CA HIS A 147 -20.10 -21.97 -9.44
C HIS A 147 -20.97 -20.72 -9.35
N ARG A 148 -21.41 -20.21 -10.51
CA ARG A 148 -22.29 -19.03 -10.63
C ARG A 148 -23.31 -19.26 -11.74
N GLU A 149 -24.55 -18.82 -11.50
CA GLU A 149 -25.53 -18.64 -12.55
C GLU A 149 -25.28 -17.28 -13.22
N ILE A 150 -25.18 -17.27 -14.55
CA ILE A 150 -25.13 -16.06 -15.36
C ILE A 150 -26.28 -16.07 -16.36
N SER A 151 -26.72 -14.88 -16.77
CA SER A 151 -27.79 -14.69 -17.75
C SER A 151 -27.27 -13.91 -18.96
N PRO A 152 -26.71 -14.58 -19.98
CA PRO A 152 -26.22 -13.91 -21.18
C PRO A 152 -27.36 -13.30 -22.00
N GLU A 153 -27.34 -11.99 -22.19
CA GLU A 153 -28.33 -11.28 -23.00
C GLU A 153 -27.74 -10.86 -24.35
N GLY A 154 -28.50 -11.04 -25.43
CA GLY A 154 -28.09 -10.64 -26.77
C GLY A 154 -28.54 -11.60 -27.87
N ALA A 155 -28.10 -11.33 -29.10
CA ALA A 155 -28.39 -12.13 -30.30
C ALA A 155 -29.89 -12.40 -30.59
N GLY A 156 -30.78 -11.54 -30.08
CA GLY A 156 -32.23 -11.66 -30.29
C GLY A 156 -32.95 -12.64 -29.35
N GLY A 157 -32.20 -13.44 -28.59
CA GLY A 157 -32.75 -14.37 -27.61
C GLY A 157 -32.95 -13.74 -26.22
N LYS A 158 -33.71 -14.44 -25.38
CA LYS A 158 -34.05 -14.02 -24.01
C LYS A 158 -34.03 -15.19 -23.05
N ASP A 159 -33.83 -14.87 -21.77
CA ASP A 159 -33.99 -15.77 -20.62
C ASP A 159 -33.08 -17.02 -20.62
N LEU A 160 -31.96 -16.99 -21.35
CA LEU A 160 -30.92 -18.02 -21.23
C LEU A 160 -30.24 -17.90 -19.87
N LYS A 161 -30.23 -19.00 -19.11
CA LYS A 161 -29.52 -19.10 -17.83
C LYS A 161 -28.57 -20.27 -17.85
N ILE A 162 -27.30 -20.01 -17.55
CA ILE A 162 -26.26 -21.04 -17.53
C ILE A 162 -25.49 -20.98 -16.22
N VAL A 163 -25.17 -22.15 -15.67
CA VAL A 163 -24.30 -22.32 -14.52
C VAL A 163 -22.89 -22.58 -15.04
N VAL A 164 -21.96 -21.72 -14.64
CA VAL A 164 -20.56 -21.74 -15.07
C VAL A 164 -19.66 -21.97 -13.87
N GLU A 165 -18.50 -22.57 -14.11
CA GLU A 165 -17.45 -22.74 -13.11
C GLU A 165 -16.27 -21.80 -13.41
N PHE A 166 -15.83 -21.07 -12.38
CA PHE A 166 -14.65 -20.21 -12.42
C PHE A 166 -13.47 -20.87 -11.69
N THR A 167 -12.38 -21.10 -12.40
CA THR A 167 -11.18 -21.81 -11.91
C THR A 167 -9.97 -20.88 -11.79
N ASP A 168 -9.14 -21.10 -10.77
CA ASP A 168 -7.98 -20.26 -10.46
C ASP A 168 -6.92 -20.33 -11.58
N THR A 169 -6.54 -19.17 -12.13
CA THR A 169 -5.56 -19.10 -13.22
C THR A 169 -4.11 -18.96 -12.75
N LYS A 170 -3.88 -18.91 -11.44
CA LYS A 170 -2.64 -18.48 -10.77
C LYS A 170 -2.21 -17.05 -11.11
N LYS A 171 -2.96 -16.32 -11.94
CA LYS A 171 -2.68 -14.93 -12.26
C LYS A 171 -3.20 -14.04 -11.14
N ILE A 172 -2.44 -12.98 -10.89
CA ILE A 172 -2.77 -11.97 -9.89
C ILE A 172 -2.79 -10.62 -10.58
N LYS A 173 -3.90 -9.92 -10.44
CA LYS A 173 -4.01 -8.51 -10.84
C LYS A 173 -3.44 -7.65 -9.72
N VAL A 174 -2.53 -6.75 -10.07
CA VAL A 174 -2.04 -5.70 -9.16
C VAL A 174 -2.72 -4.39 -9.50
N ILE A 175 -3.35 -3.77 -8.50
CA ILE A 175 -4.01 -2.45 -8.61
C ILE A 175 -3.37 -1.49 -7.62
N GLU A 176 -2.88 -0.36 -8.10
CA GLU A 176 -2.34 0.71 -7.27
C GLU A 176 -3.46 1.66 -6.82
N LYS A 177 -3.50 1.97 -5.51
CA LYS A 177 -4.52 2.87 -4.93
C LYS A 177 -3.89 3.78 -3.88
N ASN A 178 -4.50 4.96 -3.70
CA ASN A 178 -4.23 5.83 -2.57
C ASN A 178 -5.39 5.79 -1.59
N VAL A 179 -5.08 5.62 -0.31
CA VAL A 179 -6.07 5.70 0.77
C VAL A 179 -6.61 7.12 0.83
N ARG A 180 -7.92 7.29 0.72
CA ARG A 180 -8.58 8.59 0.94
C ARG A 180 -8.74 8.86 2.43
N SER A 181 -9.28 7.88 3.15
CA SER A 181 -9.44 7.94 4.61
C SER A 181 -9.35 6.55 5.21
N SER A 182 -8.93 6.50 6.47
CA SER A 182 -8.87 5.28 7.26
C SER A 182 -9.43 5.56 8.64
N ALA A 183 -10.25 4.65 9.16
CA ALA A 183 -10.70 4.65 10.54
C ALA A 183 -10.25 3.35 11.20
N PHE A 184 -9.83 3.42 12.46
CA PHE A 184 -9.47 2.25 13.24
C PHE A 184 -10.49 2.06 14.36
N ALA A 185 -11.14 0.90 14.39
CA ALA A 185 -12.12 0.56 15.42
C ALA A 185 -12.14 -0.95 15.64
N LYS A 186 -12.22 -1.38 16.90
CA LYS A 186 -12.38 -2.80 17.29
C LYS A 186 -11.33 -3.74 16.65
N GLY A 187 -10.08 -3.30 16.57
CA GLY A 187 -8.99 -4.12 16.00
C GLY A 187 -9.02 -4.23 14.47
N ALA A 188 -9.77 -3.36 13.79
CA ALA A 188 -9.85 -3.34 12.33
C ALA A 188 -9.61 -1.94 11.75
N ASN A 189 -8.93 -1.87 10.61
CA ASN A 189 -8.86 -0.68 9.78
C ASN A 189 -9.95 -0.74 8.71
N TYR A 190 -10.79 0.30 8.66
CA TYR A 190 -11.80 0.55 7.64
C TYR A 190 -11.27 1.61 6.68
N ILE A 191 -10.99 1.20 5.46
CA ILE A 191 -10.23 1.98 4.49
C ILE A 191 -11.17 2.36 3.34
N SER A 192 -11.19 3.65 3.01
CA SER A 192 -11.78 4.14 1.77
C SER A 192 -10.67 4.62 0.84
N PHE A 193 -10.82 4.34 -0.45
CA PHE A 193 -9.89 4.78 -1.49
C PHE A 193 -10.46 5.98 -2.26
N GLU A 194 -9.59 6.74 -2.93
CA GLU A 194 -10.02 7.85 -3.79
C GLU A 194 -11.00 7.40 -4.87
N TYR A 195 -10.71 6.22 -5.46
CA TYR A 195 -11.61 5.52 -6.37
C TYR A 195 -12.02 4.20 -5.72
N PRO A 196 -13.34 3.93 -5.57
CA PRO A 196 -13.81 2.71 -4.94
C PRO A 196 -13.36 1.48 -5.71
N ILE A 197 -13.37 0.35 -5.02
CA ILE A 197 -13.13 -0.96 -5.63
C ILE A 197 -14.48 -1.48 -6.14
N PRO A 198 -14.50 -2.10 -7.33
CA PRO A 198 -15.70 -2.76 -7.83
C PRO A 198 -16.29 -3.79 -6.84
N GLU A 199 -17.61 -3.96 -6.85
CA GLU A 199 -18.31 -4.87 -5.93
C GLU A 199 -17.95 -6.34 -6.09
N PHE A 200 -17.56 -6.72 -7.30
CA PHE A 200 -17.20 -8.08 -7.63
C PHE A 200 -15.80 -8.49 -7.12
N ILE A 201 -15.10 -7.63 -6.38
CA ILE A 201 -13.85 -7.97 -5.68
C ILE A 201 -14.17 -8.07 -4.18
N PRO A 202 -14.53 -9.26 -3.68
CA PRO A 202 -14.93 -9.43 -2.29
C PRO A 202 -13.74 -9.43 -1.33
N GLU A 203 -12.57 -9.87 -1.77
CA GLU A 203 -11.37 -10.06 -0.95
C GLU A 203 -10.09 -10.03 -1.78
N GLY A 204 -8.95 -9.98 -1.09
CA GLY A 204 -7.62 -10.08 -1.70
C GLY A 204 -6.53 -9.78 -0.69
N GLN A 205 -5.35 -9.40 -1.20
CA GLN A 205 -4.24 -8.96 -0.35
C GLN A 205 -3.86 -7.51 -0.64
N ILE A 206 -3.48 -6.77 0.40
CA ILE A 206 -2.93 -5.43 0.31
C ILE A 206 -1.48 -5.50 0.77
N LYS A 207 -0.61 -4.89 -0.02
CA LYS A 207 0.78 -4.63 0.32
C LYS A 207 0.98 -3.13 0.53
N ILE A 208 1.68 -2.78 1.61
CA ILE A 208 2.13 -1.41 1.89
C ILE A 208 3.63 -1.35 2.09
N TYR A 209 4.21 -0.20 1.72
CA TYR A 209 5.63 0.08 1.83
C TYR A 209 5.86 1.02 3.01
N ARG A 210 6.06 0.44 4.20
CA ARG A 210 6.13 1.23 5.43
C ARG A 210 7.58 1.55 5.81
N SER A 211 7.84 2.81 6.13
CA SER A 211 9.08 3.25 6.76
C SER A 211 8.82 3.60 8.22
N THR A 212 9.62 3.05 9.13
CA THR A 212 9.61 3.42 10.55
C THR A 212 10.92 4.12 10.88
N ILE A 213 10.85 5.34 11.40
CA ILE A 213 12.02 6.12 11.83
C ILE A 213 12.09 6.07 13.35
N THR A 214 13.22 5.66 13.90
CA THR A 214 13.53 5.77 15.33
C THR A 214 14.36 7.04 15.54
N LEU A 215 13.88 7.93 16.38
CA LEU A 215 14.55 9.19 16.76
C LEU A 215 15.51 8.98 17.94
N ASP A 216 16.51 9.85 18.05
CA ASP A 216 17.54 9.86 19.10
C ASP A 216 17.01 10.13 20.51
N LYS A 217 15.91 10.89 20.61
CA LYS A 217 15.22 11.19 21.86
C LYS A 217 13.71 10.97 21.72
N GLU A 218 13.05 10.72 22.84
CA GLU A 218 11.58 10.67 22.90
C GLU A 218 11.02 11.99 22.40
N ASN A 219 10.00 11.85 21.56
CA ASN A 219 9.43 12.95 20.84
C ASN A 219 8.15 13.38 21.58
N LEU A 220 8.20 14.60 22.12
CA LEU A 220 7.07 15.47 22.43
C LEU A 220 5.98 14.86 23.32
N LYS A 221 5.95 15.29 24.59
CA LYS A 221 5.00 14.84 25.61
C LYS A 221 3.52 15.01 25.26
N ASP A 222 3.17 15.72 24.17
CA ASP A 222 1.81 16.11 23.84
C ASP A 222 1.31 15.70 22.44
N PHE A 223 2.11 15.00 21.61
CA PHE A 223 1.65 14.58 20.27
C PHE A 223 1.10 13.17 20.28
N ASP A 224 -0.06 13.01 19.67
CA ASP A 224 -0.68 11.73 19.40
C ASP A 224 -1.37 11.80 18.03
N GLY A 225 -0.97 10.92 17.11
CA GLY A 225 -1.54 10.84 15.76
C GLY A 225 -0.63 11.39 14.64
N GLN A 226 -1.25 11.89 13.57
CA GLN A 226 -0.55 12.30 12.36
C GLN A 226 0.12 13.67 12.47
N ILE A 227 1.37 13.74 12.05
CA ILE A 227 2.19 14.95 12.00
C ILE A 227 2.88 15.10 10.64
N ILE A 228 3.20 16.34 10.28
CA ILE A 228 4.01 16.66 9.11
C ILE A 228 5.46 16.82 9.55
N CYS A 229 6.34 16.10 8.88
CA CYS A 229 7.76 16.04 9.15
C CYS A 229 8.55 16.61 7.95
N ILE A 230 9.68 17.26 8.25
CA ILE A 230 10.62 17.71 7.22
C ILE A 230 11.97 17.07 7.51
N ALA A 231 12.41 16.16 6.64
CA ALA A 231 13.76 15.63 6.71
C ALA A 231 14.73 16.48 5.90
N GLN A 232 15.89 16.77 6.48
CA GLN A 232 16.98 17.51 5.86
C GLN A 232 18.28 16.74 6.03
N LYS A 233 19.01 16.55 4.93
CA LYS A 233 20.31 15.89 4.98
C LYS A 233 21.31 16.78 5.71
N ILE A 234 22.06 16.23 6.66
CA ILE A 234 23.18 16.88 7.30
C ILE A 234 24.42 16.57 6.47
N ASP A 235 24.98 17.58 5.81
CA ASP A 235 26.28 17.41 5.16
C ASP A 235 27.40 17.46 6.20
N GLN A 236 28.42 16.62 6.04
CA GLN A 236 29.49 16.44 7.01
C GLN A 236 30.85 16.35 6.31
N THR A 237 31.91 16.75 7.01
CA THR A 237 33.28 16.58 6.52
C THR A 237 33.63 15.10 6.34
N PRO A 238 34.39 14.72 5.29
CA PRO A 238 34.60 13.31 4.95
C PRO A 238 35.32 12.51 6.04
N LYS A 239 36.31 13.12 6.70
CA LYS A 239 37.21 12.44 7.64
C LYS A 239 36.73 12.50 9.08
N MET A 240 36.29 13.68 9.52
CA MET A 240 36.00 13.96 10.93
C MET A 240 34.51 13.99 11.24
N LYS A 241 33.65 13.81 10.21
CA LYS A 241 32.19 13.86 10.33
C LYS A 241 31.65 15.16 10.96
N ILE A 242 32.47 16.21 11.00
CA ILE A 242 32.08 17.55 11.47
C ILE A 242 30.92 18.05 10.59
N PRO A 243 29.77 18.43 11.15
CA PRO A 243 28.66 19.01 10.40
C PRO A 243 29.07 20.24 9.59
N ILE A 244 28.63 20.33 8.34
CA ILE A 244 28.80 21.48 7.46
C ILE A 244 27.49 22.27 7.50
N VAL A 245 27.58 23.50 8.02
CA VAL A 245 26.43 24.39 8.12
C VAL A 245 26.42 25.36 6.94
N GLU A 246 25.51 25.15 6.00
CA GLU A 246 25.24 26.09 4.91
C GLU A 246 24.16 27.12 5.29
N ARG A 247 24.09 28.23 4.56
CA ARG A 247 23.04 29.24 4.76
C ARG A 247 21.66 28.62 4.51
N GLY A 248 20.77 28.70 5.50
CA GLY A 248 19.44 28.07 5.44
C GLY A 248 19.41 26.61 5.94
N THR A 249 20.53 26.09 6.45
CA THR A 249 20.55 24.82 7.20
C THR A 249 19.66 24.95 8.40
N ILE A 250 18.76 24.00 8.58
CA ILE A 250 17.83 24.04 9.69
C ILE A 250 18.57 23.53 10.95
N ASN A 251 18.43 24.26 12.07
CA ASN A 251 19.16 24.05 13.32
C ASN A 251 20.69 24.24 13.25
N ALA A 252 21.12 25.27 12.53
CA ALA A 252 22.53 25.69 12.43
C ALA A 252 23.26 25.76 13.78
N PHE A 253 22.64 26.32 14.83
CA PHE A 253 23.26 26.49 16.14
C PHE A 253 23.64 25.15 16.80
N LYS A 254 22.76 24.14 16.77
CA LYS A 254 23.08 22.82 17.31
C LYS A 254 24.23 22.17 16.54
N MET A 255 24.21 22.26 15.21
CA MET A 255 25.28 21.72 14.36
C MET A 255 26.63 22.41 14.60
N TYR A 256 26.63 23.73 14.83
CA TYR A 256 27.84 24.45 15.20
C TYR A 256 28.41 23.97 16.53
N ASN A 257 27.54 23.80 17.54
CA ASN A 257 27.97 23.31 18.86
C ASN A 257 28.50 21.87 18.78
N GLU A 258 27.83 20.99 18.03
CA GLU A 258 28.29 19.62 17.81
C GLU A 258 29.63 19.59 17.07
N GLY A 259 29.79 20.41 16.03
CA GLY A 259 31.05 20.56 15.32
C GLY A 259 32.17 21.09 16.21
N ALA A 260 31.88 22.07 17.07
CA ALA A 260 32.83 22.62 18.04
C ALA A 260 33.28 21.56 19.05
N MET A 261 32.35 20.76 19.60
CA MET A 261 32.68 19.66 20.51
C MET A 261 33.61 18.64 19.87
N ILE A 262 33.34 18.21 18.62
CA ILE A 262 34.21 17.27 17.90
C ILE A 262 35.63 17.83 17.73
N ILE A 263 35.75 19.14 17.50
CA ILE A 263 37.03 19.83 17.36
C ILE A 263 37.74 19.92 18.72
N GLU A 264 37.04 20.29 19.79
CA GLU A 264 37.57 20.34 21.16
C GLU A 264 38.10 18.98 21.63
N ASP A 265 37.34 17.91 21.41
CA ASP A 265 37.76 16.54 21.75
C ASP A 265 39.06 16.16 21.03
N LYS A 266 39.23 16.61 19.79
CA LYS A 266 40.46 16.35 19.02
C LYS A 266 41.63 17.19 19.47
N PHE A 267 41.41 18.42 19.91
CA PHE A 267 42.46 19.20 20.56
C PHE A 267 42.94 18.52 21.84
N MET A 268 42.01 18.07 22.70
CA MET A 268 42.36 17.34 23.93
C MET A 268 43.12 16.04 23.65
N GLU A 269 42.72 15.28 22.62
CA GLU A 269 43.44 14.07 22.20
C GLU A 269 44.87 14.38 21.74
N LEU A 270 45.05 15.44 20.94
CA LEU A 270 46.36 15.85 20.42
C LEU A 270 47.27 16.36 21.53
N GLU A 271 46.76 17.18 22.46
CA GLU A 271 47.50 17.65 23.63
C GLU A 271 48.01 16.48 24.47
N LYS A 272 47.14 15.50 24.74
CA LYS A 272 47.54 14.29 25.47
C LYS A 272 48.66 13.53 24.76
N ARG A 273 48.57 13.37 23.43
CA ARG A 273 49.63 12.71 22.64
C ARG A 273 50.93 13.48 22.63
N ILE A 274 50.90 14.80 22.61
CA ILE A 274 52.09 15.66 22.69
C ILE A 274 52.77 15.45 24.05
N ILE A 275 52.02 15.53 25.15
CA ILE A 275 52.54 15.30 26.51
C ILE A 275 53.19 13.91 26.62
N GLU A 276 52.55 12.87 26.08
CA GLU A 276 53.10 11.51 26.06
C GLU A 276 54.42 11.41 25.26
N LEU A 277 54.54 12.15 24.16
CA LEU A 277 55.78 12.18 23.36
C LEU A 277 56.89 12.97 24.04
N GLU A 278 56.57 14.11 24.64
CA GLU A 278 57.51 14.92 25.41
C GLU A 278 58.02 14.18 26.65
N SER A 279 57.19 13.35 27.29
CA SER A 279 57.60 12.51 28.42
C SER A 279 58.52 11.34 28.05
N LYS A 280 58.67 11.05 26.76
CA LYS A 280 59.53 9.98 26.22
C LYS A 280 60.85 10.50 25.64
N LEU A 281 61.03 11.83 25.59
CA LEU A 281 62.26 12.51 25.22
C LEU A 281 63.12 12.77 26.47
#